data_AF-A0A7V9WNN4-F1
#
_entry.id   AF-A0A7V9WNN4-F1
#
_cell.length_a   1.000
_cell.length_b   1.000
_cell.length_c   1.000
_cell.angle_alpha   90.00
_cell.angle_beta   90.00
_cell.angle_gamma   90.00
#
_symmetry.space_group_name_H-M   'P 1'
#
loop_
_entity.id
_entity.type
_entity.pdbx_description
1 polymer ?
#
loop_
_entity_poly.entity_id
_entity_poly.type
_entity_poly.pdbx_seq_one_letter_code
_entity_poly.pdbx_strand_id
1 'polypeptide(L)'
;MPVTPVFRCQFCGVRPEAETQRAMEEQMQDAYYARYVDVGPERWLVWHGHGLLGPQRFACGPHRGELTAYLRNHYGTLGGQVWNMGPYPRPLPAPGNARAAWISRMGGSGFAM
;
A
#
# COMPACT_ATOMS: atom_id res chain seq x y z
N MET A 1 16.55 -11.35 -18.82
CA MET A 1 16.47 -9.91 -19.17
C MET A 1 16.13 -9.15 -17.90
N PRO A 2 16.90 -8.14 -17.49
CA PRO A 2 16.55 -7.34 -16.32
C PRO A 2 15.31 -6.49 -16.61
N VAL A 3 14.33 -6.54 -15.71
CA VAL A 3 13.13 -5.69 -15.76
C VAL A 3 13.32 -4.57 -14.75
N THR A 4 13.28 -3.32 -15.21
CA THR A 4 13.42 -2.13 -14.33
C THR A 4 12.05 -1.51 -14.10
N PRO A 5 11.57 -1.43 -12.85
CA PRO A 5 10.30 -0.76 -12.56
C PRO A 5 10.42 0.75 -12.82
N VAL A 6 9.36 1.33 -13.39
CA VAL A 6 9.29 2.77 -13.67
C VAL A 6 8.19 3.37 -12.81
N PHE A 7 8.58 4.10 -11.78
CA PHE A 7 7.65 4.85 -10.92
C PHE A 7 7.43 6.26 -11.47
N ARG A 8 6.16 6.66 -11.57
CA ARG A 8 5.77 8.00 -12.02
C ARG A 8 4.54 8.47 -11.25
N CYS A 9 4.54 9.75 -10.90
CA CYS A 9 3.32 10.37 -10.38
C CYS A 9 2.20 10.30 -11.41
N GLN A 10 1.01 9.86 -11.01
CA GLN A 10 -0.16 9.76 -11.88
C GLN A 10 -0.61 11.12 -12.45
N PHE A 11 -0.35 12.21 -11.73
CA PHE A 11 -0.88 13.55 -12.07
C PHE A 11 0.10 14.36 -12.91
N CYS A 12 1.36 14.48 -12.48
CA CYS A 12 2.36 15.29 -13.19
C CYS A 12 3.43 14.47 -13.94
N GLY A 13 3.42 13.13 -13.82
CA GLY A 13 4.41 12.28 -14.49
C GLY A 13 5.84 12.37 -13.96
N VAL A 14 6.09 13.19 -12.92
CA VAL A 14 7.42 13.30 -12.28
C VAL A 14 7.89 11.93 -11.82
N ARG A 15 9.21 11.73 -11.89
CA ARG A 15 9.87 10.50 -11.42
C ARG A 15 10.47 10.75 -10.03
N PRO A 16 10.47 9.74 -9.15
CA PRO A 16 11.14 9.86 -7.86
C PRO A 16 12.65 9.98 -8.05
N GLU A 17 13.30 10.66 -7.11
CA GLU A 17 14.75 10.65 -6.99
C GLU A 17 15.28 9.23 -6.72
N ALA A 18 16.55 8.97 -7.03
CA ALA A 18 17.17 7.65 -6.91
C ALA A 18 17.01 6.99 -5.51
N GLU A 19 17.06 7.77 -4.44
CA GLU A 19 16.86 7.25 -3.08
C GLU A 19 15.41 6.81 -2.84
N THR A 20 14.44 7.68 -3.18
CA THR A 20 13.02 7.33 -3.11
C THR A 20 12.67 6.18 -4.05
N GLN A 21 13.28 6.11 -5.22
CA GLN A 21 13.11 4.99 -6.15
C GLN A 21 13.53 3.68 -5.49
N ARG A 22 14.71 3.62 -4.85
CA ARG A 22 15.15 2.42 -4.13
C ARG A 22 14.20 2.03 -3.00
N ALA A 23 13.72 3.01 -2.22
CA ALA A 23 12.75 2.74 -1.16
C ALA A 23 11.41 2.20 -1.72
N MET A 24 10.97 2.66 -2.89
CA MET A 24 9.80 2.11 -3.58
C MET A 24 10.04 0.69 -4.09
N GLU A 25 11.22 0.40 -4.64
CA GLU A 25 11.60 -0.94 -5.11
C GLU A 25 11.63 -1.95 -3.96
N GLU A 26 12.13 -1.56 -2.79
CA GLU A 26 12.10 -2.37 -1.57
C GLU A 26 10.66 -2.68 -1.14
N GLN A 27 9.79 -1.66 -1.12
CA GLN A 27 8.37 -1.82 -0.77
C GLN A 27 7.55 -2.65 -1.77
N MET A 28 7.99 -2.78 -3.03
CA MET A 28 7.32 -3.69 -3.97
C MET A 28 7.37 -5.16 -3.51
N GLN A 29 8.33 -5.51 -2.66
CA GLN A 29 8.48 -6.85 -2.10
C GLN A 29 7.52 -7.08 -0.92
N ASP A 30 6.96 -6.01 -0.35
CA ASP A 30 6.01 -6.09 0.74
C ASP A 30 4.59 -6.36 0.24
N ALA A 31 3.92 -7.34 0.87
CA ALA A 31 2.55 -7.69 0.55
C ALA A 31 1.56 -6.75 1.27
N TYR A 32 1.46 -5.52 0.75
CA TYR A 32 0.42 -4.57 1.11
C TYR A 32 -0.79 -4.69 0.20
N TYR A 33 -2.00 -4.56 0.78
CA TYR A 33 -3.26 -4.55 0.06
C TYR A 33 -4.15 -3.44 0.61
N ALA A 34 -4.85 -2.74 -0.27
CA ALA A 34 -5.74 -1.62 0.04
C ALA A 34 -5.12 -0.59 0.99
N ARG A 35 -3.83 -0.26 0.85
CA ARG A 35 -3.11 0.58 1.82
C ARG A 35 -2.39 1.76 1.19
N TYR A 36 -2.42 2.88 1.91
CA TYR A 36 -1.54 4.03 1.73
C TYR A 36 -0.21 3.80 2.42
N VAL A 37 0.88 3.97 1.70
CA VAL A 37 2.23 3.96 2.27
C VAL A 37 2.93 5.24 1.86
N ASP A 38 3.45 5.95 2.87
CA ASP A 38 4.33 7.08 2.65
C ASP A 38 5.76 6.58 2.44
N VAL A 39 6.43 7.10 1.40
CA VAL A 39 7.81 6.75 1.03
C VAL A 39 8.67 7.99 1.05
N GLY A 40 9.77 7.93 1.82
CA GLY A 40 10.72 9.02 1.95
C GLY A 40 11.81 9.03 0.86
N PRO A 41 12.68 10.05 0.85
CA PRO A 41 12.59 11.32 1.59
C PRO A 41 11.53 12.31 1.07
N GLU A 42 11.13 12.22 -0.19
CA GLU A 42 10.26 13.20 -0.86
C GLU A 42 8.74 13.11 -0.53
N ARG A 43 8.38 12.35 0.51
CA ARG A 43 6.99 12.14 0.98
C ARG A 43 6.03 11.66 -0.11
N TRP A 44 6.50 10.72 -0.92
CA TRP A 44 5.66 10.08 -1.93
C TRP A 44 4.56 9.25 -1.29
N LEU A 45 3.42 9.19 -1.95
CA LEU A 45 2.30 8.36 -1.55
C LEU A 45 2.13 7.21 -2.53
N VAL A 46 2.20 5.99 -2.02
CA VAL A 46 1.96 4.76 -2.76
C VAL A 46 0.63 4.18 -2.33
N TRP A 47 -0.23 3.91 -3.31
CA TRP A 47 -1.46 3.15 -3.14
C TRP A 47 -1.24 1.72 -3.61
N HIS A 48 -1.36 0.78 -2.68
CA HIS A 48 -1.32 -0.64 -2.98
C HIS A 48 -2.74 -1.15 -3.22
N GLY A 49 -3.27 -0.97 -4.43
CA GLY A 49 -4.59 -1.50 -4.82
C GLY A 49 -4.61 -3.02 -4.75
N HIS A 50 -3.92 -3.66 -5.69
CA HIS A 50 -3.89 -5.10 -5.94
C HIS A 50 -5.28 -5.75 -6.08
N GLY A 51 -5.34 -6.94 -6.69
CA GLY A 51 -6.58 -7.70 -6.84
C GLY A 51 -7.74 -6.89 -7.41
N LEU A 52 -8.85 -6.84 -6.67
CA LEU A 52 -10.09 -6.17 -7.09
C LEU A 52 -9.99 -4.64 -7.05
N LEU A 53 -9.00 -4.10 -6.34
CA LEU A 53 -8.79 -2.65 -6.23
C LEU A 53 -7.83 -2.14 -7.32
N GLY A 54 -7.44 -2.99 -8.28
CA GLY A 54 -6.71 -2.55 -9.46
C GLY A 54 -5.21 -2.28 -9.22
N PRO A 55 -4.55 -1.51 -10.10
CA PRO A 55 -3.10 -1.36 -10.08
C PRO A 55 -2.61 -0.51 -8.91
N GLN A 56 -1.32 -0.65 -8.59
CA GLN A 56 -0.63 0.29 -7.73
C GLN A 56 -0.62 1.69 -8.36
N ARG A 57 -0.72 2.73 -7.52
CA ARG A 57 -0.69 4.13 -7.96
C ARG A 57 0.30 4.92 -7.14
N PHE A 58 0.97 5.87 -7.77
CA PHE A 58 2.03 6.65 -7.16
C PHE A 58 1.72 8.15 -7.29
N ALA A 59 1.97 8.91 -6.24
CA ALA A 59 1.95 10.36 -6.28
C ALA A 59 3.14 10.96 -5.54
N CYS A 60 3.69 12.03 -6.10
CA CYS A 60 4.73 12.81 -5.44
C CYS A 60 4.14 13.61 -4.27
N GLY A 61 5.04 14.14 -3.42
CA GLY A 61 4.67 14.94 -2.24
C GLY A 61 3.60 16.01 -2.50
N PRO A 62 3.67 16.81 -3.59
CA PRO A 62 2.65 17.79 -3.93
C PRO A 62 1.27 17.19 -4.26
N HIS A 63 1.21 16.10 -5.03
CA HIS A 63 -0.05 15.51 -5.51
C HIS A 63 -0.62 14.40 -4.61
N ARG A 64 -0.04 14.18 -3.41
CA ARG A 64 -0.53 13.19 -2.44
C ARG A 64 -2.00 13.42 -2.07
N GLY A 65 -2.41 14.67 -1.96
CA GLY A 65 -3.78 15.07 -1.62
C GLY A 65 -4.75 14.71 -2.73
N GLU A 66 -4.36 14.96 -3.98
CA GLU A 66 -5.14 14.60 -5.17
C GLU A 66 -5.28 13.09 -5.32
N LEU A 67 -4.22 12.33 -5.05
CA LEU A 67 -4.30 10.86 -5.06
C LEU A 67 -5.27 10.36 -4.00
N THR A 68 -5.19 10.90 -2.79
CA THR A 68 -6.10 10.54 -1.69
C THR A 68 -7.55 10.88 -2.04
N ALA A 69 -7.78 12.08 -2.61
CA ALA A 69 -9.11 12.52 -3.03
C ALA A 69 -9.67 11.65 -4.17
N TYR A 70 -8.83 11.35 -5.18
CA TYR A 70 -9.19 10.44 -6.28
C TYR A 70 -9.61 9.08 -5.72
N LEU A 71 -8.82 8.48 -4.83
CA LEU A 71 -9.09 7.15 -4.28
C LEU A 71 -10.36 7.14 -3.41
N ARG A 72 -10.57 8.20 -2.62
CA ARG A 72 -11.80 8.38 -1.83
C ARG A 72 -13.04 8.57 -2.70
N ASN A 73 -12.92 9.23 -3.85
CA ASN A 73 -14.03 9.38 -4.77
C ASN A 73 -14.28 8.06 -5.51
N HIS A 74 -13.22 7.49 -6.08
CA HIS A 74 -13.25 6.30 -6.92
C HIS A 74 -13.69 5.04 -6.16
N TYR A 75 -13.23 4.87 -4.92
CA TYR A 75 -13.62 3.75 -4.05
C TYR A 75 -14.58 4.16 -2.93
N GLY A 76 -15.01 5.42 -2.86
CA GLY A 76 -15.90 5.90 -1.81
C GLY A 76 -17.26 5.21 -1.81
N THR A 77 -17.71 4.78 -2.99
CA THR A 77 -18.93 4.00 -3.18
C THR A 77 -18.82 2.57 -2.64
N LEU A 78 -17.60 2.04 -2.49
CA LEU A 78 -17.35 0.75 -1.86
C LEU A 78 -17.39 0.85 -0.31
N GLY A 79 -17.50 2.06 0.24
CA GLY A 79 -17.63 2.30 1.68
C GLY A 79 -16.40 1.88 2.49
N GLY A 80 -16.58 1.74 3.81
CA GLY A 80 -15.55 1.25 4.72
C GLY A 80 -15.03 -0.15 4.39
N GLN A 81 -15.66 -0.90 3.48
CA GLN A 81 -15.27 -2.28 3.11
C GLN A 81 -13.86 -2.36 2.52
N VAL A 82 -13.41 -1.36 1.76
CA VAL A 82 -12.03 -1.32 1.22
C VAL A 82 -11.00 -1.26 2.33
N TRP A 83 -11.34 -0.57 3.43
CA TRP A 83 -10.51 -0.36 4.60
C TRP A 83 -10.77 -1.39 5.72
N ASN A 84 -11.91 -2.11 5.64
CA ASN A 84 -12.37 -3.13 6.60
C ASN A 84 -12.22 -4.56 6.07
N MET A 85 -11.68 -4.77 4.87
CA MET A 85 -11.32 -6.11 4.38
C MET A 85 -10.15 -6.66 5.22
N GLY A 86 -10.50 -7.37 6.31
CA GLY A 86 -9.60 -8.22 7.08
C GLY A 86 -8.97 -9.32 6.21
N PRO A 87 -7.81 -9.85 6.63
CA PRO A 87 -6.58 -9.81 5.86
C PRO A 87 -6.61 -10.76 4.66
N TYR A 88 -6.32 -10.23 3.47
CA TYR A 88 -5.70 -11.05 2.42
C TYR A 88 -4.43 -11.69 2.97
N PRO A 89 -4.04 -12.89 2.48
CA PRO A 89 -2.96 -13.67 3.07
C PRO A 89 -1.71 -12.79 3.24
N ARG A 90 -1.40 -12.49 4.50
CA ARG A 90 -0.13 -11.87 4.85
C ARG A 90 0.97 -12.85 4.41
N PRO A 91 2.13 -12.36 3.94
CA PRO A 91 3.26 -13.23 3.71
C PRO A 91 3.52 -14.02 4.99
N LEU A 92 3.82 -15.31 4.84
CA LEU A 92 4.06 -16.21 5.96
C LEU A 92 5.08 -15.56 6.91
N PRO A 93 4.84 -15.58 8.23
CA PRO A 93 5.75 -14.97 9.19
C PRO A 93 7.16 -15.55 9.01
N ALA A 94 8.15 -14.67 8.86
CA ALA A 94 9.56 -15.05 8.87
C ALA A 94 9.87 -15.84 10.16
N PRO A 95 10.87 -16.74 10.17
CA PRO A 95 11.13 -17.63 11.31
C PRO A 95 11.23 -16.93 12.68
N GLY A 96 11.66 -15.66 12.71
CA GLY A 96 11.82 -14.87 13.94
C GLY A 96 10.55 -14.23 14.52
N ASN A 97 9.42 -14.17 13.80
CA ASN A 97 8.21 -13.46 14.26
C ASN A 97 6.95 -14.35 14.40
N ALA A 98 7.10 -15.67 14.30
CA ALA A 98 6.01 -16.65 14.41
C ALA A 98 5.22 -16.53 15.73
N ARG A 99 5.91 -16.25 16.85
CA ARG A 99 5.26 -16.12 18.17
C ARG A 99 4.37 -14.87 18.27
N ALA A 100 4.81 -13.75 17.71
CA ALA A 100 4.03 -12.51 17.66
C ALA A 100 2.81 -12.63 16.74
N ALA A 101 2.98 -13.34 15.62
CA ALA A 101 1.89 -13.65 14.70
C ALA A 101 0.80 -14.55 15.34
N TRP A 102 1.20 -15.50 16.20
CA TRP A 102 0.27 -16.38 16.91
C TRP A 102 -0.54 -15.66 18.00
N ILE A 103 0.11 -14.79 18.80
CA ILE A 103 -0.57 -13.97 19.83
C ILE A 103 -1.62 -13.06 19.21
N SER A 104 -1.30 -12.42 18.07
CA SER A 104 -2.24 -11.57 17.34
C SER A 104 -3.46 -12.32 16.79
N ARG A 105 -3.34 -13.65 16.61
CA ARG A 105 -4.40 -14.51 16.06
C ARG A 105 -5.42 -14.94 17.13
N MET A 106 -5.06 -14.92 18.41
CA MET A 106 -5.97 -15.26 19.51
C MET A 106 -6.74 -14.05 20.08
N GLY A 107 -6.22 -12.83 19.94
CA GLY A 107 -6.83 -11.62 20.51
C GLY A 107 -8.03 -11.04 19.75
N GLY A 108 -8.46 -11.65 18.64
CA GLY A 108 -9.51 -11.12 17.75
C GLY A 108 -10.93 -11.62 18.01
N SER A 109 -11.21 -12.24 19.16
CA SER A 109 -12.55 -12.74 19.51
C SER A 109 -13.28 -11.75 20.41
N GLY A 110 -13.89 -10.73 19.82
CA GLY A 110 -14.73 -9.80 20.58
C GLY A 110 -15.22 -8.67 19.72
N PHE A 111 -16.27 -8.92 18.93
CA PHE A 111 -17.39 -8.01 18.63
C PHE A 111 -18.28 -8.73 17.58
N ALA A 112 -19.16 -9.59 18.08
CA ALA A 112 -20.43 -9.91 17.43
C ALA A 112 -21.52 -9.43 18.39
N MET A 113 -22.50 -8.71 17.84
CA MET A 113 -23.71 -8.21 18.51
C MET A 113 -24.42 -9.29 19.33
#